data_AF-A0A8I1SB96-F1
#
_entry.id   AF-A0A8I1SB96-F1
#
_cell.length_a   1.000
_cell.length_b   1.000
_cell.length_c   1.000
_cell.angle_alpha   90.00
_cell.angle_beta   90.00
_cell.angle_gamma   90.00
#
_symmetry.space_group_name_H-M   'P 1'
#
loop_
_entity.id
_entity.type
_entity.pdbx_description
1 polymer ?
#
loop_
_entity_poly.entity_id
_entity_poly.type
_entity_poly.pdbx_seq_one_letter_code
_entity_poly.pdbx_strand_id
1 'polypeptide(L)'
;MLATALALCTVLPAQASQSLRCNGSLVGKGDSPVTLLQKCGDPIYRQGVCVSMLQLGWVVTPYRPGSPAAVLANQCVPMEEWTYDRGPGTFLGVVRIYNGTIESVRDGDRSR
;
A
#
# COMPACT_ATOMS: atom_id res chain seq x y z
N MET A 1 54.81 -14.97 2.66
CA MET A 1 53.90 -13.82 2.47
C MET A 1 52.48 -14.36 2.53
N LEU A 2 51.81 -14.29 3.69
CA LEU A 2 50.44 -14.76 3.87
C LEU A 2 49.49 -13.59 3.64
N ALA A 3 48.72 -13.64 2.56
CA ALA A 3 47.72 -12.63 2.22
C ALA A 3 46.41 -12.93 2.98
N THR A 4 46.16 -12.19 4.06
CA THR A 4 44.87 -12.14 4.75
C THR A 4 43.84 -11.45 3.87
N ALA A 5 42.88 -12.20 3.33
CA ALA A 5 41.73 -11.67 2.62
C ALA A 5 40.71 -11.10 3.63
N LEU A 6 40.55 -9.78 3.66
CA LEU A 6 39.52 -9.09 4.44
C LEU A 6 38.16 -9.28 3.73
N ALA A 7 37.27 -10.09 4.30
CA ALA A 7 35.90 -10.25 3.80
C ALA A 7 35.07 -9.00 4.18
N LEU A 8 34.69 -8.21 3.18
CA LEU A 8 33.86 -7.02 3.33
C LEU A 8 32.38 -7.44 3.35
N CYS A 9 31.78 -7.53 4.55
CA CYS A 9 30.33 -7.78 4.69
C CYS A 9 29.53 -6.56 4.23
N THR A 10 28.95 -6.64 3.04
CA THR A 10 27.96 -5.67 2.56
C THR A 10 26.62 -5.91 3.27
N VAL A 11 26.27 -5.02 4.19
CA VAL A 11 24.94 -5.00 4.83
C VAL A 11 23.90 -4.52 3.81
N LEU A 12 23.09 -5.45 3.31
CA LEU A 12 21.92 -5.15 2.50
C LEU A 12 20.82 -4.56 3.40
N PRO A 13 20.16 -3.47 2.98
CA PRO A 13 19.04 -2.92 3.75
C PRO A 13 17.86 -3.90 3.70
N ALA A 14 17.46 -4.41 4.86
CA ALA A 14 16.21 -5.17 5.00
C ALA A 14 15.03 -4.20 4.98
N GLN A 15 14.23 -4.24 3.92
CA GLN A 15 12.97 -3.50 3.86
C GLN A 15 11.92 -4.26 4.68
N ALA A 16 11.60 -3.75 5.87
CA ALA A 16 10.51 -4.29 6.66
C ALA A 16 9.17 -3.95 5.96
N SER A 17 8.50 -4.96 5.43
CA SER A 17 7.12 -4.80 4.96
C SER A 17 6.21 -4.59 6.16
N GLN A 18 5.47 -3.47 6.18
CA GLN A 18 4.48 -3.21 7.22
C GLN A 18 3.33 -4.23 7.10
N SER A 19 2.91 -4.75 8.25
CA SER A 19 1.86 -5.77 8.35
C SER A 19 0.94 -5.46 9.52
N LEU A 20 -0.31 -5.87 9.37
CA LEU A 20 -1.33 -5.78 10.40
C LEU A 20 -1.29 -7.06 11.24
N ARG A 21 -1.22 -6.91 12.56
CA ARG A 21 -1.31 -8.01 13.52
C ARG A 21 -2.73 -8.11 14.04
N CYS A 22 -3.31 -9.31 13.95
CA CYS A 22 -4.67 -9.59 14.38
C CYS A 22 -4.70 -10.95 15.09
N ASN A 23 -4.96 -10.98 16.40
CA ASN A 23 -5.14 -12.22 17.17
C ASN A 23 -4.05 -13.29 16.93
N GLY A 24 -2.77 -12.87 16.89
CA GLY A 24 -1.63 -13.75 16.63
C GLY A 24 -1.36 -14.07 15.15
N SER A 25 -2.25 -13.67 14.25
CA SER A 25 -2.06 -13.73 12.81
C SER A 25 -1.46 -12.43 12.25
N LEU A 26 -0.81 -12.55 11.10
CA LEU A 26 -0.31 -11.43 10.32
C LEU A 26 -1.04 -11.36 8.97
N VAL A 27 -1.33 -10.14 8.55
CA VAL A 27 -1.88 -9.79 7.24
C VAL A 27 -1.04 -8.66 6.65
N GLY A 28 -0.72 -8.73 5.37
CA GLY A 28 0.15 -7.75 4.73
C GLY A 28 -0.10 -7.60 3.24
N LYS A 29 0.82 -6.90 2.58
CA LYS A 29 0.79 -6.69 1.13
C LYS A 29 0.66 -8.01 0.38
N GLY A 30 -0.25 -8.08 -0.58
CA GLY A 30 -0.52 -9.27 -1.38
C GLY A 30 -1.63 -10.18 -0.83
N ASP A 31 -2.01 -10.04 0.45
CA ASP A 31 -3.17 -10.76 0.96
C ASP A 31 -4.48 -10.25 0.35
N SER A 32 -5.49 -11.12 0.29
CA SER A 32 -6.82 -10.75 -0.18
C SER A 32 -7.66 -10.07 0.92
N PRO A 33 -8.66 -9.23 0.57
CA PRO A 33 -9.63 -8.70 1.51
C PRO A 33 -10.39 -9.79 2.28
N VAL A 34 -10.62 -10.95 1.67
CA VAL A 34 -11.26 -12.10 2.34
C VAL A 34 -10.36 -12.63 3.45
N THR A 35 -9.06 -12.83 3.16
CA THR A 35 -8.07 -13.25 4.16
C THR A 35 -7.97 -12.25 5.31
N LEU A 36 -8.03 -10.95 4.99
CA LEU A 36 -8.03 -9.87 5.97
C LEU A 36 -9.23 -9.98 6.91
N LEU A 37 -10.45 -10.10 6.37
CA LEU A 37 -11.68 -10.24 7.17
C LEU A 37 -11.67 -11.51 8.02
N GLN A 38 -11.18 -12.63 7.48
CA GLN A 38 -11.10 -13.89 8.22
C GLN A 38 -10.15 -13.83 9.41
N LYS A 39 -9.02 -13.13 9.28
CA LYS A 39 -8.00 -13.04 10.33
C LYS A 39 -8.26 -11.88 11.32
N CYS A 40 -8.80 -10.76 10.83
CA CYS A 40 -8.92 -9.53 11.59
C CYS A 40 -10.36 -9.16 11.97
N GLY A 41 -11.36 -9.81 11.39
CA GLY A 41 -12.75 -9.42 11.55
C GLY A 41 -13.10 -8.18 10.73
N ASP A 42 -14.19 -7.50 11.10
CA ASP A 42 -14.63 -6.30 10.41
C ASP A 42 -13.79 -5.07 10.81
N PRO A 43 -13.44 -4.19 9.85
CA PRO A 43 -12.85 -2.89 10.12
C PRO A 43 -13.87 -1.97 10.80
N ILE A 44 -13.35 -1.03 11.60
CA ILE A 44 -14.17 0.02 12.24
C ILE A 44 -14.63 1.10 11.25
N TYR A 45 -13.94 1.23 10.11
CA TYR A 45 -14.27 2.20 9.06
C TYR A 45 -13.77 1.74 7.69
N ARG A 46 -14.54 2.02 6.64
CA ARG A 46 -14.20 1.73 5.24
C ARG A 46 -14.53 2.96 4.40
N GLN A 47 -13.62 3.33 3.51
CA GLN A 47 -13.84 4.42 2.57
C GLN A 47 -13.19 4.16 1.22
N GLY A 48 -13.80 4.68 0.16
CA GLY A 48 -13.15 4.80 -1.14
C GLY A 48 -12.23 6.03 -1.15
N VAL A 49 -11.02 5.88 -1.69
CA VAL A 49 -10.03 6.96 -1.79
C VAL A 49 -9.52 7.09 -3.21
N CYS A 50 -9.24 8.33 -3.61
CA CYS A 50 -8.55 8.64 -4.86
C CYS A 50 -7.04 8.75 -4.60
N VAL A 51 -6.24 7.81 -5.09
CA VAL A 51 -4.79 7.94 -5.04
C VAL A 51 -4.30 8.50 -6.37
N SER A 52 -3.68 9.67 -6.33
CA SER A 52 -3.10 10.32 -7.51
C SER A 52 -1.85 9.55 -7.95
N MET A 53 -1.91 8.86 -9.10
CA MET A 53 -0.76 8.17 -9.69
C MET A 53 -0.48 8.66 -11.10
N LEU A 54 0.80 8.78 -11.46
CA LEU A 54 1.20 9.12 -12.82
C LEU A 54 0.87 7.95 -13.75
N GLN A 55 -0.04 8.16 -14.70
CA GLN A 55 -0.47 7.15 -15.66
C GLN A 55 -0.47 7.73 -17.08
N LEU A 56 -0.27 6.85 -18.07
CA LEU A 56 -0.43 7.20 -19.47
C LEU A 56 -1.91 7.40 -19.76
N GLY A 57 -2.28 8.59 -20.22
CA GLY A 57 -3.64 8.95 -20.63
C GLY A 57 -3.67 9.48 -22.04
N TRP A 58 -4.88 9.59 -22.60
CA TRP A 58 -5.12 10.17 -23.92
C TRP A 58 -5.80 11.51 -23.75
N VAL A 59 -5.21 12.56 -24.29
CA VAL A 59 -5.85 13.87 -24.37
C VAL A 59 -6.37 14.08 -25.79
N VAL A 60 -7.68 14.30 -25.88
CA VAL A 60 -8.37 14.64 -27.13
C VAL A 60 -8.56 16.15 -27.15
N THR A 61 -7.74 16.85 -27.93
CA THR A 61 -7.97 18.27 -28.25
C THR A 61 -8.57 18.39 -29.64
N PRO A 62 -9.85 18.82 -29.77
CA PRO A 62 -10.48 18.94 -31.08
C PRO A 62 -9.74 19.97 -31.95
N TYR A 63 -9.69 19.70 -33.26
CA TYR A 63 -9.06 20.55 -34.27
C TYR A 63 -7.54 20.76 -34.15
N ARG A 64 -6.84 19.99 -33.28
CA ARG A 64 -5.38 20.03 -33.16
C ARG A 64 -4.73 18.88 -33.95
N PRO A 65 -3.91 19.16 -34.97
CA PRO A 65 -3.12 18.14 -35.66
C PRO A 65 -2.26 17.33 -34.67
N GLY A 66 -2.26 16.01 -34.80
CA GLY A 66 -1.57 15.11 -33.86
C GLY A 66 -2.37 14.76 -32.60
N SER A 67 -3.69 14.98 -32.60
CA SER A 67 -4.60 14.47 -31.56
C SER A 67 -5.32 13.19 -32.03
N PRO A 68 -5.61 12.22 -31.14
CA PRO A 68 -5.28 12.22 -29.71
C PRO A 68 -3.79 12.03 -29.46
N ALA A 69 -3.28 12.64 -28.38
CA ALA A 69 -1.90 12.51 -27.95
C ALA A 69 -1.82 11.75 -26.62
N ALA A 70 -0.84 10.85 -26.52
CA ALA A 70 -0.51 10.20 -25.25
C ALA A 70 0.23 11.19 -24.36
N VAL A 71 -0.21 11.32 -23.11
CA VAL A 71 0.43 12.15 -22.09
C VAL A 71 0.54 11.39 -20.77
N LEU A 72 1.64 11.61 -20.06
CA LEU A 72 1.75 11.18 -18.67
C LEU A 72 1.08 12.25 -17.79
N ALA A 73 0.03 11.85 -17.09
CA ALA A 73 -0.71 12.73 -16.20
C ALA A 73 -1.07 12.01 -14.90
N ASN A 74 -1.18 12.76 -13.82
CA ASN A 74 -1.68 12.23 -12.55
C ASN A 74 -3.16 11.92 -12.69
N GLN A 75 -3.54 10.65 -12.56
CA GLN A 75 -4.91 10.18 -12.61
C GLN A 75 -5.33 9.73 -11.21
N CYS A 76 -6.60 9.95 -10.86
CA CYS A 76 -7.17 9.33 -9.67
C CYS A 76 -7.33 7.83 -9.93
N VAL A 77 -6.57 7.02 -9.21
CA VAL A 77 -6.76 5.58 -9.13
C VAL A 77 -7.68 5.30 -7.96
N PRO A 78 -8.90 4.77 -8.18
CA PRO A 78 -9.81 4.44 -7.10
C PRO A 78 -9.26 3.25 -6.31
N MET A 79 -9.17 3.42 -5.00
CA MET A 79 -8.74 2.40 -4.04
C MET A 79 -9.68 2.38 -2.86
N GLU A 80 -9.59 1.33 -2.04
CA GLU A 80 -10.28 1.28 -0.75
C GLU A 80 -9.29 1.44 0.38
N GLU A 81 -9.72 2.10 1.46
CA GLU A 81 -8.97 2.21 2.70
C GLU A 81 -9.85 1.72 3.85
N TRP A 82 -9.35 0.70 4.56
CA TRP A 82 -10.03 0.07 5.68
C TRP A 82 -9.23 0.32 6.96
N THR A 83 -9.91 0.77 8.01
CA THR A 83 -9.30 1.11 9.29
C THR A 83 -9.66 0.07 10.34
N TYR A 84 -8.66 -0.43 11.05
CA TYR A 84 -8.79 -1.38 12.15
C TYR A 84 -8.32 -0.75 13.45
N ASP A 85 -9.09 -0.98 14.52
CA ASP A 85 -8.64 -0.70 15.87
C ASP A 85 -7.76 -1.85 16.37
N ARG A 86 -6.57 -1.52 16.89
CA ARG A 86 -5.62 -2.48 17.48
C ARG A 86 -5.66 -2.48 19.01
N GLY A 87 -6.61 -1.74 19.59
CA GLY A 87 -6.83 -1.63 21.02
C GLY A 87 -6.29 -0.32 21.61
N PRO A 88 -6.60 -0.05 22.89
CA PRO A 88 -6.36 1.24 23.52
C PRO A 88 -4.89 1.69 23.51
N GLY A 89 -4.67 2.96 23.18
CA GLY A 89 -3.34 3.59 23.20
C GLY A 89 -2.42 3.16 22.06
N THR A 90 -2.90 2.33 21.13
CA THR A 90 -2.18 1.90 19.92
C THR A 90 -2.55 2.77 18.71
N PHE A 91 -1.71 2.74 17.68
CA PHE A 91 -2.07 3.35 16.40
C PHE A 91 -3.15 2.52 15.70
N LEU A 92 -4.07 3.17 15.00
CA LEU A 92 -5.01 2.49 14.11
C LEU A 92 -4.24 1.79 12.98
N GLY A 93 -4.72 0.64 12.55
CA GLY A 93 -4.19 -0.06 11.38
C GLY A 93 -4.93 0.37 10.14
N VAL A 94 -4.25 0.98 9.17
CA VAL A 94 -4.86 1.44 7.93
C VAL A 94 -4.39 0.56 6.78
N VAL A 95 -5.32 -0.17 6.18
CA VAL A 95 -5.06 -1.09 5.07
C VAL A 95 -5.59 -0.48 3.79
N ARG A 96 -4.72 -0.31 2.79
CA ARG A 96 -5.12 0.11 1.44
C ARG A 96 -5.25 -1.09 0.53
N ILE A 97 -6.38 -1.17 -0.17
CA ILE A 97 -6.73 -2.27 -1.06
C ILE A 97 -6.88 -1.71 -2.46
N TYR A 98 -6.27 -2.38 -3.42
CA TYR A 98 -6.37 -2.08 -4.83
C TYR A 98 -6.64 -3.36 -5.61
N ASN A 99 -7.68 -3.34 -6.46
CA ASN A 99 -8.11 -4.49 -7.28
C ASN A 99 -8.18 -5.82 -6.49
N GLY A 100 -8.79 -5.78 -5.30
CA GLY A 100 -9.00 -6.98 -4.49
C GLY A 100 -7.75 -7.55 -3.83
N THR A 101 -6.69 -6.76 -3.69
CA THR A 101 -5.44 -7.15 -3.01
C THR A 101 -4.97 -6.02 -2.10
N ILE A 102 -4.41 -6.36 -0.94
CA ILE A 102 -3.78 -5.38 -0.05
C ILE A 102 -2.53 -4.82 -0.74
N GLU A 103 -2.56 -3.52 -1.02
CA GLU A 103 -1.46 -2.78 -1.61
C GLU A 103 -0.46 -2.34 -0.53
N SER A 104 -0.99 -1.81 0.59
CA SER A 104 -0.17 -1.35 1.72
C SER A 104 -0.92 -1.46 3.05
N VAL A 105 -0.13 -1.57 4.13
CA VAL A 105 -0.59 -1.41 5.51
C VAL A 105 0.24 -0.29 6.12
N ARG A 106 -0.38 0.63 6.83
CA ARG A 106 0.28 1.75 7.50
C ARG A 106 -0.36 2.04 8.86
N ASP A 107 0.38 2.72 9.72
CA ASP A 107 -0.17 3.25 10.97
C ASP A 107 -1.02 4.50 10.66
N GLY A 108 -2.18 4.60 11.30
CA GLY A 108 -3.06 5.76 11.27
C GLY A 108 -2.95 6.60 12.54
N ASP A 109 -4.03 7.31 12.87
CA ASP A 109 -4.12 8.08 14.11
C ASP A 109 -4.01 7.17 15.35
N ARG A 110 -3.63 7.76 16.48
CA ARG A 110 -3.59 7.03 17.74
C ARG A 110 -5.01 6.91 18.29
N SER A 111 -5.41 5.68 18.64
CA SER A 111 -6.66 5.46 19.39
C SER A 111 -6.61 6.20 20.73
N ARG A 112 -7.73 6.81 21.11
CA ARG A 112 -7.87 7.51 22.39
C ARG A 112 -7.99 6.54 23.56
#